data_AF-A0AAU8ZJR0-F1
#
_entry.id   AF-A0AAU8ZJR0-F1
#
_cell.length_a   1.000
_cell.length_b   1.000
_cell.length_c   1.000
_cell.angle_alpha   90.00
_cell.angle_beta   90.00
_cell.angle_gamma   90.00
#
_symmetry.space_group_name_H-M   'P 1'
#
loop_
_entity.id
_entity.type
_entity.pdbx_description
1 polymer ?
#
loop_
_entity_poly.entity_id
_entity_poly.type
_entity_poly.pdbx_seq_one_letter_code
_entity_poly.pdbx_strand_id
1 'polypeptide(L)'
;MTKSNKEQSKNNSNRNLKIDGLRGVLAVSVFFHHTVISYYWIKNGTWEPIDNVAIMNLGSVSVSLFFMITGYLFYKIAIKNKSPSWRTIYLSRVFRIYPVYIIAVALIFLIYFIKYGGLNVFELIKLCMNWLLFQGVDIGDFEAKRVIAGVQWTLVYEFVFYISLPFLTFIYWRKFTISNIISASISAFFVMTYVLYYDVQPEKFILFLFGFLAYEFKN
;
A
#
# COMPACT_ATOMS: atom_id res chain seq x y z
N MET A 1 4.17 -39.49 -12.38
CA MET A 1 4.14 -38.02 -12.16
C MET A 1 2.74 -37.50 -12.41
N THR A 2 2.02 -37.17 -11.34
CA THR A 2 0.59 -36.84 -11.31
C THR A 2 0.29 -35.45 -11.91
N LYS A 3 -0.94 -35.25 -12.40
CA LYS A 3 -1.45 -33.98 -12.95
C LYS A 3 -1.22 -32.78 -12.02
N SER A 4 -1.16 -32.98 -10.70
CA SER A 4 -0.88 -31.91 -9.72
C SER A 4 0.50 -31.28 -9.88
N ASN A 5 1.53 -32.04 -10.25
CA ASN A 5 2.88 -31.50 -10.46
C ASN A 5 2.97 -30.66 -11.75
N LYS A 6 2.17 -30.98 -12.77
CA LYS A 6 2.08 -30.16 -13.99
C LYS A 6 1.32 -28.86 -13.74
N GLU A 7 0.26 -28.87 -12.93
CA GLU A 7 -0.45 -27.64 -12.53
C GLU A 7 0.38 -26.73 -11.63
N GLN A 8 1.12 -27.28 -10.66
CA GLN A 8 2.07 -26.51 -9.85
C GLN A 8 3.20 -25.89 -10.68
N SER A 9 3.74 -26.62 -11.67
CA SER A 9 4.77 -26.08 -12.58
C SER A 9 4.24 -24.95 -13.47
N LYS A 10 2.96 -25.02 -13.88
CA LYS A 10 2.32 -23.99 -14.71
C LYS A 10 2.04 -22.71 -13.90
N ASN A 11 1.67 -22.84 -12.62
CA ASN A 11 1.48 -21.69 -11.72
C ASN A 11 2.78 -20.94 -11.38
N ASN A 12 3.93 -21.62 -11.31
CA ASN A 12 5.23 -20.97 -11.08
C ASN A 12 5.75 -20.21 -12.30
N SER A 13 5.29 -20.52 -13.52
CA SER A 13 5.76 -19.87 -14.76
C SER A 13 5.39 -18.38 -14.89
N ASN A 14 4.49 -17.86 -14.04
CA ASN A 14 4.01 -16.49 -14.11
C ASN A 14 4.58 -15.57 -12.99
N ARG A 15 5.38 -16.12 -12.07
CA ARG A 15 6.01 -15.36 -10.97
C ARG A 15 7.29 -14.70 -11.47
N ASN A 16 7.32 -13.37 -11.48
CA ASN A 16 8.49 -12.63 -11.90
C ASN A 16 9.50 -12.52 -10.74
N LEU A 17 10.35 -13.55 -10.61
CA LEU A 17 11.38 -13.63 -9.55
C LEU A 17 12.29 -12.39 -9.50
N LYS A 18 12.56 -11.74 -10.65
CA LYS A 18 13.39 -10.53 -10.69
C LYS A 18 12.71 -9.36 -9.97
N ILE A 19 11.41 -9.17 -10.21
CA ILE A 19 10.63 -8.12 -9.53
C ILE A 19 10.43 -8.44 -8.05
N ASP A 20 10.20 -9.70 -7.71
CA ASP A 20 10.06 -10.11 -6.32
C ASP A 20 11.38 -9.93 -5.54
N GLY A 21 12.52 -10.28 -6.14
CA GLY A 21 13.84 -10.05 -5.56
C GLY A 21 14.15 -8.57 -5.37
N LEU A 22 13.86 -7.74 -6.39
CA LEU A 22 13.99 -6.28 -6.29
C LEU A 22 13.17 -5.73 -5.13
N ARG A 23 11.90 -6.13 -5.01
CA ARG A 23 11.03 -5.73 -3.89
C ARG A 23 11.61 -6.11 -2.53
N GLY A 24 12.26 -7.26 -2.41
CA GLY A 24 12.97 -7.66 -1.20
C GLY A 24 14.07 -6.66 -0.83
N VAL A 25 14.91 -6.29 -1.81
CA VAL A 25 15.97 -5.28 -1.62
C VAL A 25 15.38 -3.93 -1.21
N LEU A 26 14.34 -3.46 -1.90
CA LEU A 26 13.67 -2.20 -1.56
C LEU A 26 13.07 -2.20 -0.15
N ALA A 27 12.49 -3.33 0.29
CA ALA A 27 11.94 -3.46 1.64
C ALA A 27 13.04 -3.35 2.71
N VAL A 28 14.19 -3.97 2.46
CA VAL A 28 15.36 -3.86 3.36
C VAL A 28 15.87 -2.43 3.41
N SER A 29 15.95 -1.72 2.29
CA SER A 29 16.32 -0.29 2.26
C SER A 29 15.38 0.58 3.10
N VAL A 30 14.06 0.38 2.97
CA VAL A 30 13.06 1.09 3.79
C VAL A 30 13.20 0.75 5.27
N PHE A 31 13.48 -0.52 5.60
CA PHE A 31 13.75 -0.95 6.97
C PHE A 31 14.97 -0.24 7.56
N PHE A 32 16.08 -0.15 6.82
CA PHE A 32 17.27 0.57 7.28
C PHE A 32 17.01 2.07 7.47
N HIS A 33 16.30 2.69 6.53
CA HIS A 33 15.88 4.09 6.65
C HIS A 33 15.12 4.33 7.97
N HIS A 34 14.09 3.55 8.25
CA HIS A 34 13.32 3.70 9.48
C HIS A 34 14.10 3.32 10.72
N THR A 35 14.99 2.33 10.65
CA THR A 35 15.86 1.96 11.78
C THR A 35 16.75 3.13 12.20
N VAL A 36 17.37 3.82 11.24
CA VAL A 36 18.23 4.98 11.51
C VAL A 36 17.41 6.16 12.03
N ILE A 37 16.26 6.48 11.41
CA ILE A 37 15.40 7.58 11.89
C ILE A 37 14.88 7.30 13.29
N SER A 38 14.41 6.08 13.57
CA SER A 38 13.95 5.69 14.90
C SER A 38 15.07 5.75 15.95
N TYR A 39 16.30 5.38 15.59
CA TYR A 39 17.45 5.54 16.48
C TYR A 39 17.68 7.01 16.86
N TYR A 40 17.68 7.93 15.89
CA TYR A 40 17.84 9.35 16.17
C TYR A 40 16.64 9.93 16.91
N TRP A 41 15.41 9.47 16.64
CA TRP A 41 14.23 9.86 17.40
C TRP A 41 14.35 9.49 18.88
N ILE A 42 14.76 8.26 19.18
CA ILE A 42 14.97 7.81 20.57
C ILE A 42 16.09 8.61 21.25
N LYS A 43 17.16 8.93 20.51
CA LYS A 43 18.32 9.65 21.05
C LYS A 43 18.05 11.14 21.28
N ASN A 44 17.37 11.80 20.35
CA ASN A 44 17.22 13.26 20.33
C ASN A 44 15.84 13.71 20.83
N GLY A 45 14.86 12.80 20.93
CA GLY A 45 13.47 13.09 21.29
C GLY A 45 12.64 13.67 20.16
N THR A 46 13.22 13.95 18.99
CA THR A 46 12.58 14.59 17.84
C THR A 46 12.46 13.63 16.66
N TRP A 47 11.28 13.54 16.05
CA TRP A 47 11.08 12.83 14.78
C TRP A 47 11.35 13.78 13.62
N GLU A 48 12.57 13.80 13.10
CA GLU A 48 12.99 14.71 12.05
C GLU A 48 13.87 14.03 10.99
N PRO A 49 13.89 14.56 9.74
CA PRO A 49 14.86 14.13 8.74
C PRO A 49 16.29 14.29 9.26
N ILE A 50 17.13 13.31 8.96
CA ILE A 50 18.56 13.42 9.26
C ILE A 50 19.28 14.08 8.09
N ASP A 51 20.37 14.80 8.39
CA ASP A 51 21.25 15.41 7.39
C ASP A 51 22.16 14.35 6.73
N ASN A 52 21.52 13.38 6.07
CA ASN A 52 22.17 12.35 5.28
C ASN A 52 21.28 11.94 4.12
N VAL A 53 21.58 12.50 2.95
CA VAL A 53 20.81 12.29 1.71
C VAL A 53 20.74 10.81 1.34
N ALA A 54 21.80 10.03 1.54
CA ALA A 54 21.81 8.61 1.19
C ALA A 54 20.79 7.82 2.03
N ILE A 55 20.78 8.01 3.35
CA ILE A 55 19.82 7.36 4.24
C ILE A 55 18.39 7.84 3.95
N MET A 56 18.19 9.13 3.71
CA MET A 56 16.87 9.66 3.35
C MET A 56 16.35 9.03 2.05
N ASN A 57 17.23 8.84 1.07
CA ASN A 57 16.90 8.21 -0.21
C ASN A 57 16.63 6.70 -0.11
N LEU A 58 17.19 6.00 0.88
CA LEU A 58 16.83 4.60 1.11
C LEU A 58 15.33 4.41 1.35
N GLY A 59 14.66 5.40 1.96
CA GLY A 59 13.21 5.44 2.10
C GLY A 59 12.51 5.93 0.83
N SER A 60 12.76 7.19 0.44
CA SER A 60 12.00 7.89 -0.60
C SER A 60 12.09 7.21 -1.97
N VAL A 61 13.30 6.80 -2.40
CA VAL A 61 13.51 6.14 -3.70
C VAL A 61 12.89 4.75 -3.68
N SER A 62 13.04 4.01 -2.58
CA SER A 62 12.51 2.66 -2.48
C SER A 62 10.99 2.63 -2.52
N VAL A 63 10.32 3.52 -1.78
CA VAL A 63 8.86 3.67 -1.83
C VAL A 63 8.40 4.11 -3.22
N SER A 64 9.12 5.01 -3.87
CA SER A 64 8.82 5.45 -5.24
C SER A 64 8.89 4.28 -6.23
N LEU A 65 9.90 3.43 -6.12
CA LEU A 65 10.03 2.22 -6.92
C LEU A 65 8.95 1.19 -6.61
N PHE A 66 8.50 1.05 -5.35
CA PHE A 66 7.35 0.20 -5.03
C PHE A 66 6.09 0.65 -5.77
N PHE A 67 5.79 1.96 -5.80
CA PHE A 67 4.66 2.51 -6.55
C PHE A 67 4.79 2.27 -8.05
N MET A 68 5.97 2.51 -8.63
CA MET A 68 6.23 2.18 -10.05
C MET A 68 6.04 0.70 -10.35
N ILE A 69 6.58 -0.21 -9.52
CA ILE A 69 6.42 -1.65 -9.70
C ILE A 69 4.93 -2.05 -9.61
N THR A 70 4.17 -1.43 -8.71
CA THR A 70 2.72 -1.67 -8.59
C THR A 70 1.98 -1.27 -9.86
N GLY A 71 2.26 -0.08 -10.42
CA GLY A 71 1.72 0.34 -11.72
C GLY A 71 2.08 -0.61 -12.86
N TYR A 72 3.36 -1.00 -12.94
CA TYR A 72 3.87 -1.94 -13.96
C TYR A 72 3.16 -3.30 -13.91
N LEU A 73 3.01 -3.88 -12.71
CA LEU A 73 2.34 -5.18 -12.55
C LEU A 73 0.84 -5.10 -12.80
N PHE A 74 0.20 -4.00 -12.39
CA PHE A 74 -1.20 -3.77 -12.70
C PHE A 74 -1.42 -3.75 -14.21
N TYR A 75 -0.62 -2.99 -14.96
CA TYR A 75 -0.76 -2.93 -16.41
C TYR A 75 -0.66 -4.30 -17.08
N LYS A 76 0.35 -5.09 -16.68
CA LYS A 76 0.53 -6.48 -17.13
C LYS A 76 -0.73 -7.33 -16.90
N ILE A 77 -1.31 -7.26 -15.70
CA ILE A 77 -2.38 -8.17 -15.27
C ILE A 77 -3.75 -7.69 -15.75
N ALA A 78 -4.06 -6.41 -15.60
CA ALA A 78 -5.39 -5.86 -15.81
C ALA A 78 -5.65 -5.45 -17.25
N ILE A 79 -4.63 -4.97 -17.96
CA ILE A 79 -4.80 -4.45 -19.31
C ILE A 79 -4.43 -5.51 -20.35
N LYS A 80 -3.23 -6.10 -20.24
CA LYS A 80 -2.74 -7.04 -21.27
C LYS A 80 -3.44 -8.40 -21.25
N ASN A 81 -3.87 -8.92 -20.09
CA ASN A 81 -4.45 -10.27 -20.00
C ASN A 81 -5.93 -10.37 -20.43
N LYS A 82 -6.55 -9.29 -20.97
CA LYS A 82 -7.91 -9.24 -21.55
C LYS A 82 -9.10 -9.72 -20.70
N SER A 83 -8.87 -10.38 -19.55
CA SER A 83 -9.87 -10.78 -18.56
C SER A 83 -9.24 -10.93 -17.17
N PRO A 84 -8.94 -9.82 -16.46
CA PRO A 84 -8.46 -9.91 -15.09
C PRO A 84 -9.54 -10.42 -14.14
N SER A 85 -9.21 -11.40 -13.31
CA SER A 85 -10.03 -11.75 -12.15
C SER A 85 -9.85 -10.67 -11.07
N TRP A 86 -10.74 -9.69 -11.06
CA TRP A 86 -10.76 -8.60 -10.07
C TRP A 86 -10.75 -9.12 -8.64
N ARG A 87 -11.59 -10.12 -8.35
CA ARG A 87 -11.65 -10.77 -7.05
C ARG A 87 -10.28 -11.31 -6.62
N THR A 88 -9.56 -11.97 -7.52
CA THR A 88 -8.23 -12.52 -7.22
C THR A 88 -7.22 -11.39 -6.97
N ILE A 89 -7.26 -10.32 -7.76
CA ILE A 89 -6.35 -9.17 -7.59
C ILE A 89 -6.58 -8.53 -6.22
N TYR A 90 -7.82 -8.14 -5.89
CA TYR A 90 -8.12 -7.49 -4.62
C TYR A 90 -7.81 -8.38 -3.41
N LEU A 91 -8.28 -9.64 -3.42
CA LEU A 91 -8.05 -10.55 -2.30
C LEU A 91 -6.55 -10.84 -2.10
N SER A 92 -5.78 -11.00 -3.19
CA SER A 92 -4.33 -11.22 -3.08
C SER A 92 -3.60 -10.08 -2.37
N ARG A 93 -4.14 -8.85 -2.44
CA ARG A 93 -3.57 -7.67 -1.81
C ARG A 93 -4.04 -7.53 -0.38
N VAL A 94 -5.33 -7.74 -0.13
CA VAL A 94 -5.90 -7.76 1.22
C VAL A 94 -5.16 -8.78 2.09
N PHE A 95 -5.03 -10.03 1.64
CA PHE A 95 -4.32 -11.08 2.39
C PHE A 95 -2.80 -10.88 2.48
N ARG A 96 -2.22 -9.96 1.70
CA ARG A 96 -0.80 -9.61 1.81
C ARG A 96 -0.57 -8.46 2.80
N ILE A 97 -1.44 -7.46 2.80
CA ILE A 97 -1.26 -6.20 3.54
C ILE A 97 -1.90 -6.27 4.93
N TYR A 98 -3.19 -6.66 4.99
CA TYR A 98 -3.97 -6.57 6.23
C TYR A 98 -3.47 -7.46 7.35
N PRO A 99 -3.02 -8.73 7.14
CA PRO A 99 -2.57 -9.56 8.26
C PRO A 99 -1.41 -8.94 9.02
N VAL A 100 -0.39 -8.45 8.32
CA VAL A 100 0.79 -7.83 8.94
C VAL A 100 0.40 -6.50 9.59
N TYR A 101 -0.43 -5.70 8.91
CA TYR A 101 -0.88 -4.41 9.42
C TYR A 101 -1.72 -4.54 10.69
N ILE A 102 -2.68 -5.48 10.72
CA ILE A 102 -3.52 -5.74 11.89
C ILE A 102 -2.67 -6.18 13.07
N ILE A 103 -1.66 -7.04 12.86
CA ILE A 103 -0.73 -7.43 13.92
C ILE A 103 0.00 -6.20 14.47
N ALA A 104 0.52 -5.32 13.61
CA ALA A 104 1.19 -4.11 14.04
C ALA A 104 0.26 -3.20 14.86
N VAL A 105 -0.96 -2.95 14.41
CA VAL A 105 -1.97 -2.16 15.14
C VAL A 105 -2.35 -2.80 16.48
N ALA A 106 -2.52 -4.13 16.50
CA ALA A 106 -2.82 -4.85 17.73
C ALA A 106 -1.69 -4.72 18.75
N LEU A 107 -0.43 -4.74 18.31
CA LEU A 107 0.73 -4.51 19.18
C LEU A 107 0.75 -3.08 19.73
N ILE A 108 0.45 -2.07 18.91
CA ILE A 108 0.34 -0.67 19.36
C ILE A 108 -0.71 -0.55 20.47
N PHE A 109 -1.90 -1.13 20.24
CA PHE A 109 -2.97 -1.12 21.24
C PHE A 109 -2.58 -1.88 22.49
N LEU A 110 -1.95 -3.06 22.36
CA LEU A 110 -1.46 -3.83 23.50
C LEU A 110 -0.47 -3.01 24.36
N ILE A 111 0.49 -2.35 23.73
CA ILE A 111 1.46 -1.47 24.41
C ILE A 111 0.72 -0.34 25.14
N TYR A 112 -0.27 0.28 24.49
CA TYR A 112 -1.10 1.31 25.11
C TYR A 112 -1.87 0.77 26.33
N PHE A 113 -2.55 -0.36 26.20
CA PHE A 113 -3.32 -0.99 27.28
C PHE A 113 -2.43 -1.30 28.50
N ILE A 114 -1.22 -1.83 28.28
CA ILE A 114 -0.27 -2.13 29.36
C ILE A 114 0.17 -0.86 30.08
N LYS A 115 0.40 0.24 29.36
CA LYS A 115 0.94 1.48 29.93
C LYS A 115 -0.12 2.38 30.58
N TYR A 116 -1.34 2.41 30.02
CA TYR A 116 -2.37 3.39 30.37
C TYR A 116 -3.67 2.77 30.92
N GLY A 117 -3.75 1.44 31.06
CA GLY A 117 -4.88 0.76 31.71
C GLY A 117 -6.14 0.58 30.86
N GLY A 118 -6.20 1.20 29.67
CA GLY A 118 -7.17 0.91 28.63
C GLY A 118 -7.97 2.10 28.13
N LEU A 119 -9.04 1.82 27.37
CA LEU A 119 -9.88 2.80 26.69
C LEU A 119 -11.35 2.49 26.91
N ASN A 120 -12.19 3.52 26.83
CA ASN A 120 -13.63 3.32 26.71
C ASN A 120 -13.95 2.57 25.40
N VAL A 121 -15.00 1.73 25.40
CA VAL A 121 -15.47 0.99 24.22
C VAL A 121 -15.71 1.90 23.01
N PHE A 122 -16.33 3.07 23.19
CA PHE A 122 -16.60 4.01 22.10
C PHE A 122 -15.30 4.58 21.50
N GLU A 123 -14.33 4.91 22.35
CA GLU A 123 -13.02 5.40 21.91
C GLU A 123 -12.24 4.31 21.19
N LEU A 124 -12.27 3.08 21.71
CA LEU A 124 -11.66 1.92 21.09
C LEU A 124 -12.24 1.67 19.70
N ILE A 125 -13.58 1.71 19.54
CA ILE A 125 -14.23 1.55 18.23
C ILE A 125 -13.78 2.65 17.27
N LYS A 126 -13.78 3.92 17.72
CA LYS A 126 -13.34 5.05 16.90
C LYS A 126 -11.88 4.90 16.46
N LEU A 127 -10.99 4.51 17.36
CA LEU A 127 -9.59 4.26 17.05
C LEU A 127 -9.42 3.09 16.08
N CYS A 128 -10.09 1.96 16.33
CA CYS A 128 -10.13 0.83 15.40
C CYS A 128 -10.53 1.28 13.99
N MET A 129 -11.58 2.10 13.85
CA MET A 129 -12.04 2.60 12.55
C MET A 129 -10.97 3.48 11.87
N ASN A 130 -10.37 4.43 12.58
CA ASN A 130 -9.33 5.29 12.02
C ASN A 130 -8.10 4.49 11.57
N TRP A 131 -7.67 3.53 12.39
CA TRP A 131 -6.53 2.67 12.08
C TRP A 131 -6.83 1.68 10.95
N LEU A 132 -8.05 1.12 10.85
CA LEU A 132 -8.46 0.27 9.73
C LEU A 132 -8.49 1.02 8.38
N LEU A 133 -8.70 2.34 8.42
CA LEU A 133 -8.69 3.22 7.25
C LEU A 133 -7.32 3.86 6.97
N PHE A 134 -6.25 3.35 7.59
CA PHE A 134 -4.86 3.80 7.43
C PHE A 134 -4.60 5.26 7.82
N GLN A 135 -5.43 5.85 8.68
CA GLN A 135 -5.17 7.21 9.18
C GLN A 135 -3.97 7.22 10.15
N GLY A 136 -3.94 6.23 11.05
CA GLY A 136 -2.95 6.12 12.11
C GLY A 136 -2.94 7.36 13.00
N VAL A 137 -3.95 7.47 13.86
CA VAL A 137 -4.13 8.58 14.81
C VAL A 137 -3.48 8.28 16.15
N ASP A 138 -2.99 9.31 16.83
CA ASP A 138 -2.45 9.19 18.20
C ASP A 138 -3.56 8.91 19.22
N ILE A 139 -3.19 8.31 20.35
CA ILE A 139 -4.12 7.88 21.39
C ILE A 139 -3.87 8.73 22.65
N GLY A 140 -4.59 9.85 22.76
CA GLY A 140 -4.29 10.86 23.79
C GLY A 140 -2.86 11.39 23.61
N ASP A 141 -2.05 11.31 24.66
CA ASP A 141 -0.63 11.69 24.62
C ASP A 141 0.31 10.59 24.10
N PHE A 142 -0.22 9.41 23.78
CA PHE A 142 0.59 8.33 23.21
C PHE A 142 0.74 8.52 21.71
N GLU A 143 1.98 8.81 21.27
CA GLU A 143 2.39 8.99 19.87
C GLU A 143 2.35 7.67 19.04
N ALA A 144 1.19 7.01 19.03
CA ALA A 144 0.94 5.73 18.37
C ALA A 144 1.35 5.74 16.89
N LYS A 145 1.15 6.87 16.21
CA LYS A 145 1.57 7.04 14.81
C LYS A 145 3.07 6.89 14.64
N ARG A 146 3.87 7.42 15.57
CA ARG A 146 5.33 7.42 15.49
C ARG A 146 5.94 6.08 15.88
N VAL A 147 5.24 5.27 16.68
CA VAL A 147 5.65 3.89 16.99
C VAL A 147 5.88 3.06 15.71
N ILE A 148 5.08 3.32 14.66
CA ILE A 148 5.25 2.70 13.34
C ILE A 148 5.82 3.67 12.30
N ALA A 149 6.51 4.71 12.73
CA ALA A 149 7.14 5.70 11.85
C ALA A 149 6.19 6.39 10.85
N GLY A 150 4.89 6.39 11.12
CA GLY A 150 3.86 6.94 10.24
C GLY A 150 3.75 6.25 8.87
N VAL A 151 4.31 5.05 8.69
CA VAL A 151 4.44 4.38 7.37
C VAL A 151 3.12 4.06 6.68
N GLN A 152 1.99 4.11 7.39
CA GLN A 152 0.66 3.87 6.81
C GLN A 152 0.32 4.82 5.66
N TRP A 153 0.99 5.98 5.58
CA TRP A 153 0.81 6.90 4.46
C TRP A 153 1.01 6.22 3.11
N THR A 154 1.92 5.25 2.97
CA THR A 154 2.13 4.55 1.68
C THR A 154 0.97 3.62 1.33
N LEU A 155 0.34 3.01 2.34
CA LEU A 155 -0.81 2.11 2.17
C LEU A 155 -2.03 2.87 1.66
N VAL A 156 -2.19 4.14 2.06
CA VAL A 156 -3.23 5.02 1.53
C VAL A 156 -3.14 5.13 0.01
N TYR A 157 -1.96 5.43 -0.56
CA TYR A 157 -1.80 5.54 -2.01
C TYR A 157 -2.06 4.21 -2.71
N GLU A 158 -1.57 3.11 -2.14
CA GLU A 158 -1.82 1.78 -2.69
C GLU A 158 -3.32 1.44 -2.67
N PHE A 159 -4.03 1.74 -1.58
CA PHE A 159 -5.47 1.55 -1.44
C PHE A 159 -6.27 2.38 -2.44
N VAL A 160 -5.98 3.68 -2.54
CA VAL A 160 -6.62 4.58 -3.53
C VAL A 160 -6.35 4.10 -4.95
N PHE A 161 -5.12 3.67 -5.25
CA PHE A 161 -4.79 3.08 -6.54
C PHE A 161 -5.66 1.84 -6.83
N TYR A 162 -5.82 0.92 -5.88
CA TYR A 162 -6.68 -0.25 -6.08
C TYR A 162 -8.16 0.11 -6.26
N ILE A 163 -8.69 1.06 -5.49
CA ILE A 163 -10.07 1.51 -5.68
C ILE A 163 -10.25 2.17 -7.05
N SER A 164 -9.22 2.85 -7.57
CA SER A 164 -9.28 3.51 -8.90
C SER A 164 -9.29 2.54 -10.08
N LEU A 165 -8.99 1.25 -9.90
CA LEU A 165 -8.80 0.31 -11.02
C LEU A 165 -10.03 0.10 -11.91
N PRO A 166 -11.27 0.00 -11.41
CA PRO A 166 -12.45 -0.10 -12.26
C PRO A 166 -12.61 1.14 -13.15
N PHE A 167 -12.36 2.33 -12.60
CA PHE A 167 -12.36 3.57 -13.36
C PHE A 167 -11.24 3.60 -14.42
N LEU A 168 -10.01 3.26 -14.06
CA LEU A 168 -8.87 3.24 -14.99
C LEU A 168 -9.07 2.24 -16.14
N THR A 169 -9.59 1.05 -15.85
CA THR A 169 -9.87 0.05 -16.88
C THR A 169 -11.05 0.41 -17.75
N PHE A 170 -12.08 1.06 -17.21
CA PHE A 170 -13.18 1.61 -17.99
C PHE A 170 -12.69 2.61 -19.03
N ILE A 171 -11.81 3.55 -18.62
CA ILE A 171 -11.20 4.53 -19.53
C ILE A 171 -10.37 3.85 -20.61
N TYR A 172 -9.50 2.90 -20.23
CA TYR A 172 -8.61 2.26 -21.20
C TYR A 172 -9.38 1.38 -22.19
N TRP A 173 -10.30 0.55 -21.71
CA TRP A 173 -10.96 -0.47 -22.55
C TRP A 173 -12.16 0.08 -23.32
N ARG A 174 -12.72 1.22 -22.88
CA ARG A 174 -13.89 1.89 -23.50
C ARG A 174 -15.08 0.94 -23.75
N LYS A 175 -15.28 -0.05 -22.87
CA LYS A 175 -16.40 -0.99 -22.93
C LYS A 175 -17.60 -0.44 -22.16
N PHE A 176 -18.49 0.23 -22.87
CA PHE A 176 -19.65 0.93 -22.33
C PHE A 176 -20.83 0.01 -22.00
N THR A 177 -20.65 -0.90 -21.05
CA THR A 177 -21.77 -1.63 -20.43
C THR A 177 -22.25 -0.87 -19.20
N ILE A 178 -23.55 -0.97 -18.87
CA ILE A 178 -24.13 -0.33 -17.67
C ILE A 178 -23.36 -0.73 -16.41
N SER A 179 -23.00 -2.02 -16.28
CA SER A 179 -22.21 -2.52 -15.16
C SER A 179 -20.83 -1.85 -15.04
N ASN A 180 -20.12 -1.66 -16.16
CA ASN A 180 -18.82 -0.98 -16.14
C ASN A 180 -18.94 0.51 -15.80
N ILE A 181 -19.98 1.18 -16.30
CA ILE A 181 -20.24 2.60 -16.00
C ILE A 181 -20.54 2.77 -14.51
N ILE A 182 -21.44 1.95 -13.96
CA ILE A 182 -21.77 1.99 -12.53
C ILE A 182 -20.52 1.72 -11.69
N SER A 183 -19.75 0.67 -12.01
CA SER A 183 -18.54 0.33 -11.27
C SER A 183 -17.48 1.44 -11.33
N ALA A 184 -17.29 2.06 -12.50
CA ALA A 184 -16.36 3.17 -12.69
C ALA A 184 -16.81 4.43 -11.93
N SER A 185 -18.10 4.77 -11.95
CA SER A 185 -18.65 5.92 -11.23
C SER A 185 -18.55 5.76 -9.72
N ILE A 186 -18.86 4.57 -9.20
CA ILE A 186 -18.69 4.24 -7.78
C ILE A 186 -17.22 4.37 -7.38
N SER A 187 -16.32 3.76 -8.17
CA SER A 187 -14.87 3.86 -7.98
C SER A 187 -14.39 5.32 -7.94
N ALA A 188 -14.78 6.13 -8.93
CA ALA A 188 -14.41 7.54 -9.01
C ALA A 188 -14.94 8.36 -7.82
N PHE A 189 -16.19 8.14 -7.41
CA PHE A 189 -16.78 8.80 -6.24
C PHE A 189 -16.03 8.47 -4.95
N PHE A 190 -15.71 7.20 -4.71
CA PHE A 190 -14.96 6.78 -3.52
C PHE A 190 -13.53 7.34 -3.53
N VAL A 191 -12.85 7.29 -4.68
CA VAL A 191 -11.50 7.89 -4.83
C VAL A 191 -11.54 9.39 -4.53
N MET A 192 -12.47 10.12 -5.15
CA MET A 192 -12.59 11.56 -4.96
C MET A 192 -12.86 11.91 -3.49
N THR A 193 -13.84 11.24 -2.89
CA THR A 193 -14.21 11.46 -1.49
C THR A 193 -13.02 11.17 -0.56
N TYR A 194 -12.32 10.06 -0.78
CA TYR A 194 -11.19 9.66 0.04
C TYR A 194 -10.00 10.63 -0.12
N VAL A 195 -9.67 11.04 -1.35
CA VAL A 195 -8.58 11.99 -1.63
C VAL A 195 -8.84 13.34 -0.95
N LEU A 196 -10.06 13.87 -1.06
CA LEU A 196 -10.45 15.14 -0.44
C LEU A 196 -10.45 15.08 1.09
N TYR A 197 -10.84 13.94 1.66
CA TYR A 197 -10.95 13.78 3.11
C TYR A 197 -9.59 13.53 3.79
N TYR A 198 -8.65 12.86 3.09
CA TYR A 198 -7.39 12.38 3.68
C TYR A 198 -6.12 13.10 3.20
N ASP A 199 -6.25 14.28 2.60
CA ASP A 199 -5.14 15.11 2.11
C ASP A 199 -4.11 14.31 1.27
N VAL A 200 -4.66 13.45 0.38
CA VAL A 200 -3.84 12.58 -0.45
C VAL A 200 -3.21 13.41 -1.57
N GLN A 201 -1.89 13.51 -1.56
CA GLN A 201 -1.09 14.26 -2.55
C GLN A 201 -1.18 13.66 -3.96
N PRO A 202 -1.95 14.25 -4.89
CA PRO A 202 -2.20 13.64 -6.20
C PRO A 202 -0.92 13.43 -7.02
N GLU A 203 0.11 14.24 -6.81
CA GLU A 203 1.39 14.18 -7.50
C GLU A 203 2.08 12.82 -7.36
N LYS A 204 1.89 12.10 -6.23
CA LYS A 204 2.53 10.78 -6.04
C LYS A 204 1.96 9.70 -6.96
N PHE A 205 0.76 9.89 -7.52
CA PHE A 205 0.21 8.96 -8.50
C PHE A 205 0.99 8.95 -9.82
N ILE A 206 1.82 9.97 -10.09
CA ILE A 206 2.72 9.99 -11.25
C ILE A 206 3.69 8.80 -11.23
N LEU A 207 4.06 8.32 -10.05
CA LEU A 207 4.97 7.18 -9.89
C LEU A 207 4.34 5.89 -10.39
N PHE A 208 3.04 5.70 -10.13
CA PHE A 208 2.30 4.56 -10.68
C PHE A 208 2.19 4.65 -12.20
N LEU A 209 2.00 5.86 -12.73
CA LEU A 209 1.98 6.12 -14.18
C LEU A 209 3.33 5.81 -14.84
N PHE A 210 4.46 6.18 -14.24
CA PHE A 210 5.77 5.79 -14.76
C PHE A 210 5.93 4.27 -14.84
N GLY A 211 5.42 3.56 -13.83
CA GLY A 211 5.33 2.10 -13.85
C GLY A 211 4.54 1.54 -15.03
N PHE A 212 3.38 2.15 -15.30
CA PHE A 212 2.54 1.83 -16.45
C PHE A 212 3.28 2.06 -17.77
N LEU A 213 3.88 3.24 -17.95
CA LEU A 213 4.60 3.63 -19.16
C LEU A 213 5.82 2.73 -19.42
N ALA A 214 6.57 2.39 -18.37
CA ALA A 214 7.71 1.49 -18.47
C ALA A 214 7.35 0.09 -19.00
N TYR A 215 6.11 -0.37 -18.76
CA TYR A 215 5.64 -1.60 -19.39
C TYR A 215 5.31 -1.39 -20.87
N GLU A 216 4.68 -0.27 -21.21
CA GLU A 216 4.24 0.02 -22.58
C GLU A 216 5.43 0.10 -23.54
N PHE A 217 6.48 0.86 -23.19
CA PHE A 217 7.69 1.00 -24.01
C PHE A 217 8.55 -0.26 -24.12
N LYS A 218 8.27 -1.29 -23.32
CA LYS A 218 8.99 -2.57 -23.39
C LYS A 218 8.48 -3.46 -24.54
N ASN A 219 7.28 -3.22 -25.06
CA ASN A 219 6.71 -3.97 -26.20
C ASN A 219 6.67 -3.10 -27.44
#